data_AF-A0AAD8BKD5-F1
#
_entry.id   AF-A0AAD8BKD5-F1
#
_cell.length_a   1.000
_cell.length_b   1.000
_cell.length_c   1.000
_cell.angle_alpha   90.00
_cell.angle_beta   90.00
_cell.angle_gamma   90.00
#
_symmetry.space_group_name_H-M   'P 1'
#
loop_
_entity.id
_entity.type
_entity.pdbx_description
1 polymer ?
#
loop_
_entity_poly.entity_id
_entity_poly.type
_entity_poly.pdbx_seq_one_letter_code
_entity_poly.pdbx_strand_id
1 'polypeptide(L)'
;MMAVNDKAIVERCIEEQDLSRLLKLLDVLDDFSEASLVKSLQWILRVDEKLVDDATKEITSAEIKKRLSWSDENTEAPFSDRKCYVINLMLSQKFTPQFLQEEARSLSFDAVLTLTKYIQFLLCWLPVMEKPNRFVPSYEQIIDWLNVFVDSHFQQLKLSEDAAAVVNSLYDQVVVMSKWQLDSRMLYGTLAELNRQFEEKQRNVKMGDYCIEVISF
;
A
#
# COMPACT_ATOMS: atom_id res chain seq x y z
N MET A 1 -12.13 29.21 1.75
CA MET A 1 -11.55 27.94 1.32
C MET A 1 -12.43 27.44 0.18
N MET A 2 -12.09 27.77 -1.07
CA MET A 2 -12.91 27.37 -2.23
C MET A 2 -12.69 25.89 -2.46
N ALA A 3 -13.75 25.10 -2.46
CA ALA A 3 -13.71 23.75 -3.01
C ALA A 3 -13.33 23.89 -4.49
N VAL A 4 -12.04 23.73 -4.77
CA VAL A 4 -11.56 23.60 -6.14
C VAL A 4 -12.20 22.32 -6.65
N ASN A 5 -12.99 22.43 -7.72
CA ASN A 5 -13.61 21.27 -8.37
C ASN A 5 -12.49 20.48 -9.06
N ASP A 6 -11.79 19.65 -8.29
CA ASP A 6 -10.68 18.80 -8.70
C ASP A 6 -11.09 17.94 -9.91
N LYS A 7 -12.32 17.43 -9.90
CA LYS A 7 -12.90 16.64 -10.99
C LYS A 7 -12.83 17.33 -12.35
N ALA A 8 -13.22 18.61 -12.43
CA ALA A 8 -13.17 19.36 -13.68
C ALA A 8 -11.73 19.64 -14.16
N ILE A 9 -10.80 19.80 -13.22
CA ILE A 9 -9.38 20.01 -13.55
C ILE A 9 -8.76 18.71 -14.04
N VAL A 10 -9.06 17.59 -13.39
CA VAL A 10 -8.59 16.26 -13.77
C VAL A 10 -9.15 15.85 -15.12
N GLU A 11 -10.44 16.06 -15.37
CA GLU A 11 -11.05 15.84 -16.68
C GLU A 11 -10.35 16.65 -17.78
N ARG A 12 -10.06 17.94 -17.52
CA ARG A 12 -9.31 18.76 -18.46
C ARG A 12 -7.88 18.24 -18.69
N CYS A 13 -7.17 17.80 -17.66
CA CYS A 13 -5.83 17.23 -17.83
C CYS A 13 -5.86 15.94 -18.66
N ILE A 14 -6.88 15.12 -18.49
CA ILE A 14 -7.10 13.89 -19.27
C ILE A 14 -7.41 14.24 -20.74
N GLU A 15 -8.27 15.22 -20.98
CA GLU A 15 -8.61 15.72 -22.33
C GLU A 15 -7.40 16.34 -23.05
N GLU A 16 -6.61 17.14 -22.34
CA GLU A 16 -5.38 17.76 -22.84
C GLU A 16 -4.19 16.78 -22.95
N GLN A 17 -4.36 15.54 -22.47
CA GLN A 17 -3.32 14.51 -22.34
C GLN A 17 -2.08 14.98 -21.55
N ASP A 18 -2.27 15.86 -20.56
CA ASP A 18 -1.18 16.45 -19.78
C ASP A 18 -0.97 15.72 -18.45
N LEU A 19 -0.17 14.66 -18.48
CA LEU A 19 0.17 13.88 -17.29
C LEU A 19 1.10 14.63 -16.34
N SER A 20 1.98 15.49 -16.86
CA SER A 20 2.86 16.33 -16.02
C SER A 20 2.04 17.23 -15.10
N ARG A 21 1.00 17.85 -15.66
CA ARG A 21 0.08 18.70 -14.91
C ARG A 21 -0.71 17.89 -13.90
N LEU A 22 -1.21 16.71 -14.28
CA LEU A 22 -1.92 15.83 -13.35
C LEU A 22 -1.05 15.45 -12.14
N LEU A 23 0.22 15.10 -12.36
CA LEU A 23 1.15 14.76 -11.28
C LEU A 23 1.44 15.96 -10.37
N LYS A 24 1.58 17.16 -10.94
CA LYS A 24 1.76 18.39 -10.14
C LYS A 24 0.54 18.70 -9.27
N LEU A 25 -0.66 18.28 -9.66
CA LEU A 25 -1.85 18.47 -8.82
C LEU A 25 -1.78 17.66 -7.53
N LEU A 26 -1.08 16.52 -7.52
CA LEU A 26 -0.91 15.69 -6.31
C LEU A 26 -0.06 16.38 -5.24
N ASP A 27 0.81 17.32 -5.61
CA ASP A 27 1.59 18.13 -4.67
C ASP A 27 0.85 19.40 -4.22
N VAL A 28 -0.20 19.81 -4.94
CA VAL A 28 -0.91 21.10 -4.73
C VAL A 28 -2.25 20.92 -4.03
N LEU A 29 -2.95 19.81 -4.28
CA LEU A 29 -4.24 19.50 -3.69
C LEU A 29 -4.05 18.61 -2.46
N ASP A 30 -4.59 19.05 -1.32
CA ASP A 30 -4.52 18.28 -0.07
C ASP A 30 -5.43 17.03 -0.09
N ASP A 31 -6.57 17.11 -0.80
CA ASP A 31 -7.54 16.03 -0.97
C ASP A 31 -7.94 15.90 -2.45
N PHE A 32 -7.75 14.70 -3.00
CA PHE A 32 -8.21 14.31 -4.33
C PHE A 32 -9.53 13.55 -4.17
N SER A 33 -10.57 13.90 -4.93
CA SER A 33 -11.83 13.13 -4.85
C SER A 33 -11.62 11.71 -5.37
N GLU A 34 -12.36 10.76 -4.82
CA GLU A 34 -12.28 9.35 -5.21
C GLU A 34 -12.65 9.15 -6.69
N ALA A 35 -13.59 9.93 -7.20
CA ALA A 35 -13.95 9.95 -8.61
C ALA A 35 -12.76 10.38 -9.49
N SER A 36 -12.02 11.40 -9.08
CA SER A 36 -10.81 11.86 -9.76
C SER A 36 -9.72 10.78 -9.72
N LEU A 37 -9.49 10.15 -8.56
CA LEU A 37 -8.49 9.08 -8.41
C LEU A 37 -8.77 7.91 -9.34
N VAL A 38 -10.02 7.43 -9.36
CA VAL A 38 -10.44 6.31 -10.20
C VAL A 38 -10.29 6.63 -11.69
N LYS A 39 -10.73 7.83 -12.12
CA LYS A 39 -10.57 8.28 -13.50
C LYS A 39 -9.09 8.44 -13.89
N SER A 40 -8.28 9.03 -13.02
CA SER A 40 -6.84 9.19 -13.23
C SER A 40 -6.15 7.84 -13.36
N LEU A 41 -6.42 6.89 -12.47
CA LEU A 41 -5.87 5.54 -12.53
C LEU A 41 -6.26 4.84 -13.84
N GLN A 42 -7.54 4.88 -14.21
CA GLN A 42 -8.00 4.28 -15.47
C GLN A 42 -7.32 4.89 -16.69
N TRP A 43 -7.12 6.22 -16.68
CA TRP A 43 -6.42 6.91 -17.75
C TRP A 43 -4.93 6.52 -17.79
N ILE A 44 -4.22 6.59 -16.66
CA ILE A 44 -2.79 6.24 -16.55
C ILE A 44 -2.51 4.82 -17.08
N LEU A 45 -3.40 3.86 -16.83
CA LEU A 45 -3.24 2.50 -17.35
C LEU A 45 -3.23 2.46 -18.87
N ARG A 46 -4.05 3.31 -19.53
CA ARG A 46 -4.21 3.39 -20.98
C ARG A 46 -3.16 4.26 -21.67
N VAL A 47 -2.52 5.17 -20.94
CA VAL A 47 -1.51 6.08 -21.48
C VAL A 47 -0.26 5.31 -21.93
N ASP A 48 0.26 5.71 -23.09
CA ASP A 48 1.52 5.20 -23.66
C ASP A 48 2.73 5.55 -22.78
N GLU A 49 3.70 4.63 -22.72
CA GLU A 49 4.94 4.79 -21.94
C GLU A 49 5.69 6.09 -22.28
N LYS A 50 5.64 6.55 -23.53
CA LYS A 50 6.30 7.80 -23.95
C LYS A 50 5.80 9.02 -23.18
N LEU A 51 4.50 9.07 -22.89
CA LEU A 51 3.89 10.21 -22.19
C LEU A 51 4.20 10.14 -20.69
N VAL A 52 4.33 8.91 -20.16
CA VAL A 52 4.83 8.67 -18.79
C VAL A 52 6.29 9.08 -18.66
N ASP A 53 7.13 8.73 -19.63
CA ASP A 53 8.53 9.13 -19.70
C ASP A 53 8.64 10.66 -19.73
N ASP A 54 7.89 11.29 -20.62
CA ASP A 54 7.82 12.74 -20.78
C ASP A 54 7.39 13.45 -19.49
N ALA A 55 6.38 12.92 -18.81
CA ALA A 55 5.88 13.50 -17.57
C ALA A 55 6.85 13.36 -16.39
N THR A 56 7.72 12.36 -16.43
CA THR A 56 8.69 12.06 -15.38
C THR A 56 10.13 12.42 -15.76
N LYS A 57 10.34 13.14 -16.88
CA LYS A 57 11.66 13.55 -17.39
C LYS A 57 12.53 14.28 -16.37
N GLU A 58 11.90 15.04 -15.47
CA GLU A 58 12.59 15.80 -14.43
C GLU A 58 13.26 14.89 -13.37
N ILE A 59 12.85 13.62 -13.28
CA ILE A 59 13.34 12.65 -12.30
C ILE A 59 14.23 11.63 -13.00
N THR A 60 15.44 11.44 -12.49
CA THR A 60 16.36 10.45 -13.05
C THR A 60 15.90 9.01 -12.76
N SER A 61 16.20 8.08 -13.67
CA SER A 61 15.81 6.67 -13.47
C SER A 61 16.44 6.05 -12.21
N ALA A 62 17.60 6.53 -11.79
CA ALA A 62 18.24 6.12 -10.54
C ALA A 62 17.46 6.57 -9.30
N GLU A 63 16.89 7.78 -9.31
CA GLU A 63 16.04 8.27 -8.22
C GLU A 63 14.72 7.52 -8.16
N ILE A 64 14.14 7.17 -9.32
CA ILE A 64 12.92 6.36 -9.39
C ILE A 64 13.16 4.98 -8.78
N LYS A 65 14.24 4.30 -9.17
CA LYS A 65 14.59 2.99 -8.60
C LYS A 65 14.81 3.06 -7.09
N LYS A 66 15.45 4.12 -6.59
CA LYS A 66 15.62 4.36 -5.14
C LYS A 66 14.28 4.60 -4.42
N ARG A 67 13.28 5.17 -5.10
CA ARG A 67 11.94 5.38 -4.54
C ARG A 67 11.08 4.13 -4.59
N LEU A 68 11.35 3.25 -5.56
CA LEU A 68 10.68 1.97 -5.79
C LEU A 68 11.47 0.78 -5.24
N SER A 69 12.32 0.96 -4.23
CA SER A 69 13.17 -0.11 -3.70
C SER A 69 12.34 -1.36 -3.36
N TRP A 70 12.32 -2.34 -4.26
CA TRP A 70 11.62 -3.61 -4.07
C TRP A 70 12.44 -4.51 -3.14
N SER A 71 11.77 -5.45 -2.50
CA SER A 71 12.41 -6.44 -1.62
C SER A 71 13.39 -7.37 -2.35
N ASP A 72 13.25 -7.53 -3.67
CA ASP A 72 14.16 -8.28 -4.55
C ASP A 72 14.45 -7.47 -5.82
N GLU A 73 15.74 -7.37 -6.17
CA GLU A 73 16.22 -6.62 -7.34
C GLU A 73 15.91 -7.32 -8.68
N ASN A 74 15.61 -8.62 -8.65
CA ASN A 74 15.32 -9.43 -9.84
C ASN A 74 13.83 -9.54 -10.16
N THR A 75 12.96 -8.89 -9.40
CA THR A 75 11.51 -9.02 -9.64
C THR A 75 11.10 -8.23 -10.88
N GLU A 76 10.44 -8.90 -11.82
CA GLU A 76 9.81 -8.25 -12.98
C GLU A 76 8.48 -7.61 -12.56
N ALA A 77 8.46 -6.27 -12.53
CA ALA A 77 7.24 -5.52 -12.26
C ALA A 77 6.25 -5.61 -13.44
N PRO A 78 4.92 -5.56 -13.19
CA PRO A 78 3.90 -5.60 -14.25
C PRO A 78 3.96 -4.42 -15.23
N PHE A 79 4.63 -3.32 -14.85
CA PHE A 79 4.80 -2.12 -15.67
C PHE A 79 6.25 -1.63 -15.64
N SER A 80 6.56 -0.66 -16.49
CA SER A 80 7.84 0.07 -16.42
C SER A 80 8.02 0.74 -15.05
N ASP A 81 9.28 0.95 -14.63
CA ASP A 81 9.60 1.63 -13.37
C ASP A 81 8.91 3.00 -13.27
N ARG A 82 8.88 3.77 -14.37
CA ARG A 82 8.25 5.10 -14.40
C ARG A 82 6.73 5.02 -14.25
N LYS A 83 6.09 4.03 -14.88
CA LYS A 83 4.64 3.82 -14.75
C LYS A 83 4.27 3.30 -13.36
N CYS A 84 5.07 2.40 -12.79
CA CYS A 84 4.95 1.98 -11.39
C CYS A 84 5.03 3.17 -10.43
N TYR A 85 6.00 4.06 -10.64
CA TYR A 85 6.15 5.28 -9.84
C TYR A 85 4.91 6.17 -9.89
N VAL A 86 4.36 6.42 -11.08
CA VAL A 86 3.15 7.24 -11.26
C VAL A 86 1.92 6.60 -10.64
N ILE A 87 1.73 5.28 -10.81
CA ILE A 87 0.61 4.56 -10.19
C ILE A 87 0.74 4.59 -8.66
N ASN A 88 1.93 4.38 -8.11
CA ASN A 88 2.16 4.45 -6.67
C ASN A 88 1.84 5.82 -6.07
N LEU A 89 2.17 6.91 -6.78
CA LEU A 89 1.79 8.27 -6.34
C LEU A 89 0.28 8.43 -6.21
N MET A 90 -0.50 7.85 -7.13
CA MET A 90 -1.96 7.87 -7.09
C MET A 90 -2.51 6.97 -5.98
N LEU A 91 -1.97 5.76 -5.83
CA LEU A 91 -2.38 4.82 -4.78
C LEU A 91 -2.03 5.32 -3.37
N SER A 92 -1.02 6.19 -3.24
CA SER A 92 -0.60 6.80 -1.98
C SER A 92 -1.49 7.96 -1.53
N GLN A 93 -2.42 8.42 -2.37
CA GLN A 93 -3.35 9.49 -2.00
C GLN A 93 -4.29 9.02 -0.88
N LYS A 94 -4.79 9.97 -0.10
CA LYS A 94 -5.81 9.69 0.91
C LYS A 94 -7.14 9.47 0.21
N PHE A 95 -7.92 8.53 0.71
CA PHE A 95 -9.25 8.24 0.21
C PHE A 95 -10.11 7.64 1.32
N THR A 96 -11.42 7.66 1.13
CA THR A 96 -12.36 6.95 1.97
C THR A 96 -12.80 5.66 1.27
N PRO A 97 -12.60 4.47 1.87
CA PRO A 97 -12.91 3.19 1.20
C PRO A 97 -14.34 3.09 0.69
N GLN A 98 -15.34 3.60 1.43
CA GLN A 98 -16.74 3.52 0.99
C GLN A 98 -17.01 4.34 -0.28
N PHE A 99 -16.56 5.60 -0.32
CA PHE A 99 -16.74 6.46 -1.51
C PHE A 99 -15.92 5.95 -2.69
N LEU A 100 -14.72 5.44 -2.42
CA LEU A 100 -13.86 4.87 -3.45
C LEU A 100 -14.48 3.61 -4.06
N GLN A 101 -15.12 2.76 -3.25
CA GLN A 101 -15.82 1.57 -3.73
C GLN A 101 -16.98 1.92 -4.67
N GLU A 102 -17.72 3.00 -4.41
CA GLU A 102 -18.79 3.45 -5.29
C GLU A 102 -18.27 3.88 -6.65
N GLU A 103 -17.21 4.69 -6.66
CA GLU A 103 -16.57 5.17 -7.88
C GLU A 103 -15.83 4.04 -8.63
N ALA A 104 -15.20 3.12 -7.91
CA ALA A 104 -14.45 1.99 -8.48
C ALA A 104 -15.33 1.09 -9.36
N ARG A 105 -16.63 0.95 -9.07
CA ARG A 105 -17.57 0.19 -9.92
C ARG A 105 -17.65 0.70 -11.36
N SER A 106 -17.28 1.96 -11.60
CA SER A 106 -17.24 2.55 -12.95
C SER A 106 -16.01 2.11 -13.76
N LEU A 107 -15.02 1.48 -13.13
CA LEU A 107 -13.83 0.98 -13.82
C LEU A 107 -14.18 -0.17 -14.76
N SER A 108 -13.49 -0.21 -15.90
CA SER A 108 -13.51 -1.37 -16.78
C SER A 108 -12.86 -2.56 -16.09
N PHE A 109 -13.43 -3.76 -16.24
CA PHE A 109 -12.91 -4.97 -15.62
C PHE A 109 -11.43 -5.24 -15.94
N ASP A 110 -10.98 -4.97 -17.16
CA ASP A 110 -9.56 -5.11 -17.55
C ASP A 110 -8.64 -4.21 -16.72
N ALA A 111 -9.09 -3.00 -16.40
CA ALA A 111 -8.36 -2.06 -15.56
C ALA A 111 -8.29 -2.56 -14.12
N VAL A 112 -9.41 -3.07 -13.60
CA VAL A 112 -9.49 -3.64 -12.25
C VAL A 112 -8.60 -4.86 -12.12
N LEU A 113 -8.64 -5.78 -13.08
CA LEU A 113 -7.81 -6.97 -13.09
C LEU A 113 -6.32 -6.60 -13.14
N THR A 114 -5.97 -5.63 -13.99
CA THR A 114 -4.60 -5.11 -14.10
C THR A 114 -4.12 -4.44 -12.81
N LEU A 115 -4.97 -3.62 -12.18
CA LEU A 115 -4.67 -3.01 -10.89
C LEU A 115 -4.58 -4.05 -9.78
N THR A 116 -5.44 -5.06 -9.78
CA THR A 116 -5.41 -6.15 -8.78
C THR A 116 -4.11 -6.95 -8.88
N LYS A 117 -3.64 -7.25 -10.10
CA LYS A 117 -2.31 -7.83 -10.35
C LYS A 117 -1.19 -6.96 -9.78
N TYR A 118 -1.30 -5.64 -9.98
CA TYR A 118 -0.31 -4.71 -9.47
C TYR A 118 -0.32 -4.59 -7.94
N ILE A 119 -1.49 -4.54 -7.32
CA ILE A 119 -1.65 -4.55 -5.85
C ILE A 119 -1.09 -5.86 -5.26
N GLN A 120 -1.36 -7.00 -5.90
CA GLN A 120 -0.80 -8.30 -5.51
C GLN A 120 0.73 -8.32 -5.62
N PHE A 121 1.30 -7.69 -6.65
CA PHE A 121 2.74 -7.46 -6.76
C PHE A 121 3.27 -6.60 -5.61
N LEU A 122 2.62 -5.49 -5.28
CA LEU A 122 3.02 -4.63 -4.16
C LEU A 122 2.98 -5.40 -2.82
N LEU A 123 1.97 -6.24 -2.58
CA LEU A 123 1.89 -7.07 -1.37
C LEU A 123 3.07 -8.05 -1.24
N CYS A 124 3.55 -8.62 -2.35
CA CYS A 124 4.70 -9.53 -2.34
C CYS A 124 6.03 -8.80 -2.12
N TRP A 125 6.22 -7.68 -2.81
CA TRP A 125 7.56 -7.16 -3.08
C TRP A 125 7.83 -5.81 -2.46
N LEU A 126 6.85 -5.23 -1.76
CA LEU A 126 7.09 -4.00 -1.02
C LEU A 126 7.84 -4.29 0.28
N PRO A 127 8.97 -3.62 0.55
CA PRO A 127 9.67 -3.78 1.82
C PRO A 127 8.84 -3.20 2.95
N VAL A 128 9.02 -3.76 4.15
CA VAL A 128 8.46 -3.16 5.37
C VAL A 128 9.18 -1.85 5.63
N MET A 129 8.48 -0.74 5.43
CA MET A 129 9.02 0.60 5.63
C MET A 129 8.72 1.08 7.06
N GLU A 130 9.75 1.44 7.82
CA GLU A 130 9.60 1.98 9.19
C GLU A 130 8.92 3.35 9.22
N LYS A 131 8.94 4.08 8.11
CA LYS A 131 8.40 5.44 7.98
C LYS A 131 7.50 5.55 6.76
N PRO A 132 6.41 6.33 6.84
CA PRO A 132 5.55 6.59 5.71
C PRO A 132 6.35 7.26 4.59
N ASN A 133 6.25 6.68 3.39
CA ASN A 133 6.88 7.18 2.18
C ASN A 133 5.78 7.69 1.24
N ARG A 134 5.81 8.97 0.87
CA ARG A 134 4.79 9.54 -0.04
C ARG A 134 4.82 8.97 -1.47
N PHE A 135 5.87 8.26 -1.84
CA PHE A 135 6.07 7.72 -3.18
C PHE A 135 5.58 6.28 -3.35
N VAL A 136 5.13 5.66 -2.26
CA VAL A 136 4.74 4.26 -2.20
C VAL A 136 3.58 4.12 -1.22
N PRO A 137 2.48 3.45 -1.60
CA PRO A 137 1.35 3.31 -0.68
C PRO A 137 1.75 2.52 0.56
N SER A 138 1.19 2.89 1.71
CA SER A 138 1.34 2.12 2.94
C SER A 138 0.66 0.75 2.81
N TYR A 139 1.06 -0.20 3.66
CA TYR A 139 0.45 -1.53 3.67
C TYR A 139 -1.07 -1.48 3.89
N GLU A 140 -1.53 -0.59 4.79
CA GLU A 140 -2.95 -0.35 5.03
C GLU A 140 -3.66 0.13 3.76
N GLN A 141 -3.10 1.13 3.05
CA GLN A 141 -3.65 1.61 1.79
C GLN A 141 -3.70 0.51 0.72
N ILE A 142 -2.68 -0.34 0.62
CA ILE A 142 -2.65 -1.46 -0.34
C ILE A 142 -3.81 -2.44 -0.05
N ILE A 143 -4.03 -2.77 1.22
CA ILE A 143 -5.14 -3.64 1.64
C ILE A 143 -6.50 -2.96 1.39
N ASP A 144 -6.63 -1.66 1.68
CA ASP A 144 -7.86 -0.91 1.41
C ASP A 144 -8.19 -0.85 -0.08
N TRP A 145 -7.19 -0.60 -0.94
CA TRP A 145 -7.34 -0.67 -2.40
C TRP A 145 -7.74 -2.07 -2.87
N LEU A 146 -7.11 -3.11 -2.32
CA LEU A 146 -7.46 -4.49 -2.63
C LEU A 146 -8.92 -4.80 -2.30
N ASN A 147 -9.35 -4.43 -1.09
CA ASN A 147 -10.73 -4.63 -0.64
C ASN A 147 -11.71 -3.89 -1.55
N VAL A 148 -11.42 -2.63 -1.89
CA VAL A 148 -12.21 -1.83 -2.82
C VAL A 148 -12.38 -2.55 -4.16
N PHE A 149 -11.29 -3.04 -4.77
CA PHE A 149 -11.35 -3.71 -6.07
C PHE A 149 -12.10 -5.05 -6.01
N VAL A 150 -11.84 -5.84 -4.98
CA VAL A 150 -12.52 -7.13 -4.78
C VAL A 150 -14.01 -6.92 -4.54
N ASP A 151 -14.40 -5.99 -3.68
CA ASP A 151 -15.80 -5.77 -3.33
C ASP A 151 -16.60 -5.09 -4.45
N SER A 152 -15.98 -4.21 -5.23
CA SER A 152 -16.65 -3.54 -6.35
C SER A 152 -16.82 -4.45 -7.57
N HIS A 153 -15.93 -5.42 -7.79
CA HIS A 153 -15.94 -6.29 -8.96
C HIS A 153 -16.00 -7.81 -8.66
N PHE A 154 -16.46 -8.18 -7.45
CA PHE A 154 -16.47 -9.57 -6.96
C PHE A 154 -17.03 -10.58 -7.96
N GLN A 155 -18.20 -10.30 -8.55
CA GLN A 155 -18.83 -11.23 -9.49
C GLN A 155 -17.98 -11.45 -10.74
N GLN A 156 -17.38 -10.38 -11.28
CA GLN A 156 -16.54 -10.47 -12.48
C GLN A 156 -15.22 -11.20 -12.18
N LEU A 157 -14.60 -10.91 -11.03
CA LEU A 157 -13.40 -11.62 -10.57
C LEU A 157 -13.65 -13.11 -10.34
N LYS A 158 -14.82 -13.47 -9.80
CA LYS A 158 -15.19 -14.87 -9.53
C LYS A 158 -15.44 -15.66 -10.82
N LEU A 159 -15.99 -15.03 -11.85
CA LEU A 159 -16.42 -15.71 -13.08
C LEU A 159 -15.35 -15.70 -14.17
N SER A 160 -14.37 -14.79 -14.09
CA SER A 160 -13.31 -14.67 -15.09
C SER A 160 -12.20 -15.70 -14.87
N GLU A 161 -11.91 -16.50 -15.91
CA GLU A 161 -10.77 -17.42 -15.90
C GLU A 161 -9.44 -16.67 -15.79
N ASP A 162 -9.33 -15.48 -16.41
CA ASP A 162 -8.14 -14.63 -16.37
C ASP A 162 -7.83 -14.08 -14.97
N ALA A 163 -8.84 -14.00 -14.11
CA ALA A 163 -8.71 -13.58 -12.72
C ALA A 163 -8.34 -14.72 -11.77
N ALA A 164 -8.59 -15.99 -12.15
CA ALA A 164 -8.43 -17.13 -11.26
C ALA A 164 -7.01 -17.26 -10.69
N ALA A 165 -5.98 -17.03 -11.52
CA ALA A 165 -4.58 -17.09 -11.09
C ALA A 165 -4.26 -16.04 -10.01
N VAL A 166 -4.75 -14.81 -10.20
CA VAL A 166 -4.54 -13.69 -9.26
C VAL A 166 -5.30 -13.93 -7.96
N VAL A 167 -6.56 -14.35 -8.05
CA VAL A 167 -7.40 -14.63 -6.89
C VAL A 167 -6.82 -15.76 -6.05
N ASN A 168 -6.34 -16.84 -6.68
CA ASN A 168 -5.68 -17.94 -5.96
C ASN A 168 -4.39 -17.47 -5.30
N SER A 169 -3.57 -16.67 -5.99
CA SER A 169 -2.34 -16.12 -5.38
C SER A 169 -2.62 -15.21 -4.19
N LEU A 170 -3.65 -14.35 -4.28
CA LEU A 170 -4.09 -13.52 -3.17
C LEU A 170 -4.61 -14.36 -2.00
N TYR A 171 -5.36 -15.43 -2.28
CA TYR A 171 -5.82 -16.36 -1.24
C TYR A 171 -4.62 -17.00 -0.51
N ASP A 172 -3.64 -17.51 -1.26
CA ASP A 172 -2.43 -18.11 -0.68
C ASP A 172 -1.65 -17.10 0.18
N GLN A 173 -1.53 -15.85 -0.28
CA GLN A 173 -0.93 -14.77 0.51
C GLN A 173 -1.67 -14.52 1.82
N VAL A 174 -3.01 -14.41 1.77
CA VAL A 174 -3.83 -14.19 2.97
C VAL A 174 -3.68 -15.33 3.97
N VAL A 175 -3.59 -16.58 3.49
CA VAL A 175 -3.34 -17.75 4.35
C VAL A 175 -1.98 -17.63 5.04
N VAL A 176 -0.92 -17.29 4.30
CA VAL A 176 0.43 -17.11 4.85
C VAL A 176 0.47 -15.96 5.86
N MET A 177 -0.11 -14.81 5.51
CA MET A 177 -0.19 -13.64 6.39
C MET A 177 -0.96 -13.94 7.68
N SER A 178 -2.09 -14.63 7.59
CA SER A 178 -2.90 -15.01 8.75
C SER A 178 -2.13 -15.92 9.69
N LYS A 179 -1.37 -16.88 9.15
CA LYS A 179 -0.48 -17.74 9.93
C LYS A 179 0.62 -16.92 10.62
N TRP A 180 1.28 -16.03 9.89
CA TRP A 180 2.34 -15.18 10.44
C TRP A 180 1.84 -14.26 11.55
N GLN A 181 0.62 -13.73 11.41
CA GLN A 181 -0.04 -12.93 12.44
C GLN A 181 -0.31 -13.74 13.71
N LEU A 182 -0.77 -14.99 13.57
CA LEU A 182 -0.98 -15.89 14.71
C LEU A 182 0.33 -16.20 15.43
N ASP A 183 1.38 -16.56 14.68
CA ASP A 183 2.71 -16.87 15.21
C ASP A 183 3.31 -15.65 15.93
N SER A 184 3.18 -14.47 15.33
CA SER A 184 3.62 -13.20 15.93
C SER A 184 2.87 -12.91 17.23
N ARG A 185 1.55 -13.12 17.26
CA ARG A 185 0.74 -12.93 18.48
C ARG A 185 1.17 -13.89 19.60
N MET A 186 1.49 -15.14 19.27
CA MET A 186 2.03 -16.11 20.23
C MET A 186 3.37 -15.64 20.79
N LEU A 187 4.27 -15.14 19.92
CA LEU A 187 5.58 -14.62 20.32
C LEU A 187 5.46 -13.38 21.21
N TYR A 188 4.58 -12.44 20.90
CA TYR A 188 4.32 -11.29 21.78
C TYR A 188 3.78 -11.72 23.15
N GLY A 189 2.91 -12.75 23.17
CA GLY A 189 2.39 -13.32 24.41
C GLY A 189 3.48 -13.95 25.28
N THR A 190 4.38 -14.74 24.70
CA THR A 190 5.49 -15.35 25.43
C THR A 190 6.50 -14.30 25.91
N LEU A 191 6.77 -13.27 25.11
CA LEU A 191 7.65 -12.17 25.48
C LEU A 191 7.08 -11.33 26.64
N ALA A 192 5.77 -11.07 26.63
CA ALA A 192 5.09 -10.40 27.73
C ALA A 192 5.19 -11.20 29.04
N GLU A 193 5.02 -12.52 28.96
CA GLU A 193 5.13 -13.41 30.12
C GLU A 193 6.58 -13.49 30.64
N LEU A 194 7.57 -13.56 29.75
CA LEU A 194 8.99 -13.49 30.13
C LEU A 194 9.33 -12.16 30.82
N ASN A 195 8.81 -11.04 30.31
CA ASN A 195 9.01 -9.73 30.92
C ASN A 195 8.39 -9.67 32.33
N ARG A 196 7.17 -10.21 32.50
CA ARG A 196 6.51 -10.31 33.82
C ARG A 196 7.36 -11.11 34.82
N GLN A 197 7.86 -12.28 34.41
CA GLN A 197 8.70 -13.12 35.27
C GLN A 197 10.03 -12.44 35.63
N PHE A 198 10.61 -11.68 34.71
CA PHE A 198 11.82 -10.90 34.96
C PHE A 198 11.58 -9.79 35.98
N GLU A 199 10.48 -9.03 35.85
CA GLU A 199 10.09 -8.00 36.81
C GLU A 199 9.80 -8.57 38.21
N GLU A 200 9.13 -9.72 38.29
CA GLU A 200 8.87 -10.41 39.57
C GLU A 200 10.17 -10.87 40.25
N LYS A 201 11.12 -11.42 39.49
CA LYS A 201 12.44 -11.78 40.02
C LYS A 201 13.22 -10.56 40.50
N GLN A 202 13.18 -9.43 39.79
CA GLN A 202 13.82 -8.19 40.25
C GLN A 202 13.20 -7.63 41.54
N ARG A 203 11.88 -7.73 41.71
CA ARG A 203 11.21 -7.34 42.96
C ARG A 203 11.65 -8.23 44.13
N ASN A 204 11.78 -9.54 43.89
CA ASN A 204 12.22 -10.50 44.91
C ASN A 204 13.71 -10.33 45.30
N VAL A 205 14.57 -9.84 44.41
CA VAL A 205 15.99 -9.54 44.73
C VAL A 205 16.13 -8.27 45.60
N LYS A 206 15.15 -7.37 45.59
CA LYS A 206 15.15 -6.14 46.41
C LYS A 206 14.57 -6.31 47.83
N MET A 207 14.10 -7.51 48.21
CA MET A 207 13.60 -7.81 49.56
C MET A 207 14.61 -8.62 50.37
N GLY A 208 15.70 -7.96 50.79
CA GLY A 208 16.75 -8.58 51.61
C GLY A 208 17.52 -7.59 52.48
N ASP A 209 16.86 -6.55 53.02
CA ASP A 209 17.52 -5.52 53.84
C ASP A 209 17.59 -5.87 55.35
N TYR A 210 17.33 -7.13 55.73
CA TYR A 210 17.49 -7.56 57.12
C TYR A 210 18.09 -8.97 57.21
N CYS A 211 19.40 -9.04 57.40
CA CYS A 211 20.11 -10.24 57.84
C CYS A 211 20.44 -10.07 59.32
N ILE A 212 19.95 -10.97 60.17
CA ILE A 212 20.41 -11.08 61.57
C ILE A 212 21.56 -12.07 61.57
N GLU A 213 22.79 -11.58 61.71
CA GLU A 213 23.96 -12.40 61.99
C GLU A 213 24.07 -12.62 63.50
N VAL A 214 24.05 -13.89 63.93
CA VAL A 214 24.28 -14.28 65.32
C VAL A 214 25.77 -14.48 65.52
N ILE A 215 26.41 -13.59 66.27
CA ILE A 215 27.83 -13.71 66.64
C ILE A 215 27.92 -14.46 67.98
N SER A 216 28.57 -15.61 67.96
CA SER A 216 28.90 -16.40 69.16
C SER A 216 30.16 -15.83 69.81
N PHE A 217 30.10 -15.50 71.11
CA PHE A 217 31.24 -15.12 71.95
C PHE A 217 31.86 -16.32 72.66
#